data_AF-A0A933ZH10-F1
#
_entry.id   AF-A0A933ZH10-F1
#
_cell.length_a   1.000
_cell.length_b   1.000
_cell.length_c   1.000
_cell.angle_alpha   90.00
_cell.angle_beta   90.00
_cell.angle_gamma   90.00
#
_symmetry.space_group_name_H-M   'P 1'
#
loop_
_entity.id
_entity.type
_entity.pdbx_description
1 polymer ?
#
loop_
_entity_poly.entity_id
_entity_poly.type
_entity_poly.pdbx_seq_one_letter_code
_entity_poly.pdbx_strand_id
1 'polypeptide(L)'
;MRALVAVCLLLSGCTLDRSGEVDELPDVAVDPPVIEASSDIAVEPAADLSVDEPAVDVQNEPAATEADAPPEAEEACEPTTCAAKGVECGTVSDGCGADLSCGTCEGGAICSAAGKCCQPKTCGDLGAACGDADDGCGQTLDCGTCPLPKQPCVLNKCEACVPDDCNALLPLCNYQPDGCGKTVYCSCPSGQTCNNGTCCKPKTCADMGNACGTLYDGCGSTISCGCPYGQDCYQNACCAPKKCSDFPGQCGDLYDGCGDTVYCGCAYGEACFQGKCCTPKKCTELSPSCGSLYDQCGGTVSCSCPYGETCSQGTCCKPKSCTEMHPLCGPLYDGCGGPLNCGCAYGEVCYQQQCCTPLKCVDNGWNCGTPPDGCGGTLSCGTCSSGKVCAQNKCQ
;
A
#
# COMPACT_ATOMS: atom_id res chain seq x y z
N MET A 1 -18.68 23.49 5.65
CA MET A 1 -20.14 23.57 5.90
C MET A 1 -20.32 23.64 7.42
N ARG A 2 -20.72 24.72 8.10
CA ARG A 2 -21.37 25.98 7.69
C ARG A 2 -22.64 25.80 6.85
N ALA A 3 -23.58 25.01 7.35
CA ALA A 3 -25.03 25.09 7.09
C ALA A 3 -25.78 23.93 7.82
N LEU A 4 -25.73 23.90 9.15
CA LEU A 4 -26.56 22.98 9.97
C LEU A 4 -26.85 23.61 11.35
N VAL A 5 -27.23 24.88 11.33
CA VAL A 5 -27.94 25.53 12.44
C VAL A 5 -29.42 25.43 12.11
N ALA A 6 -30.06 24.36 12.56
CA ALA A 6 -31.50 24.16 12.38
C ALA A 6 -32.08 23.36 13.55
N VAL A 7 -32.92 24.04 14.33
CA VAL A 7 -34.05 23.46 15.08
C VAL A 7 -33.72 22.42 16.14
N CYS A 8 -33.39 22.90 17.35
CA CYS A 8 -33.82 22.22 18.58
C CYS A 8 -34.10 23.25 19.70
N LEU A 9 -35.17 24.02 19.51
CA LEU A 9 -35.86 24.77 20.55
C LEU A 9 -37.35 24.42 20.47
N LEU A 10 -38.04 24.48 21.62
CA LEU A 10 -39.50 24.27 21.79
C LEU A 10 -40.01 22.81 21.94
N LEU A 11 -39.31 21.97 22.71
CA LEU A 11 -40.00 21.07 23.66
C LEU A 11 -39.30 21.08 25.01
N SER A 12 -40.10 21.06 26.08
CA SER A 12 -39.65 21.26 27.46
C SER A 12 -38.89 20.04 28.00
N GLY A 13 -37.70 20.27 28.58
CA GLY A 13 -37.08 19.32 29.52
C GLY A 13 -35.83 18.59 29.06
N CYS A 14 -34.72 19.31 28.87
CA CYS A 14 -33.38 18.74 29.08
C CYS A 14 -32.60 19.65 30.05
N THR A 15 -32.36 19.14 31.25
CA THR A 15 -31.47 19.76 32.24
C THR A 15 -30.02 19.49 31.87
N LEU A 16 -29.20 20.53 31.77
CA LEU A 16 -27.75 20.37 31.86
C LEU A 16 -27.41 20.08 33.32
N ASP A 17 -27.08 18.84 33.65
CA ASP A 17 -26.32 18.54 34.86
C ASP A 17 -25.22 17.49 34.60
N ARG A 18 -24.04 17.92 35.04
CA ARG A 18 -22.75 17.30 35.37
C ARG A 18 -22.52 15.78 35.27
N SER A 19 -21.22 15.49 35.09
CA SER A 19 -20.50 14.23 35.32
C SER A 19 -20.61 13.15 34.23
N GLY A 20 -19.48 12.99 33.52
CA GLY A 20 -19.20 11.98 32.53
C GLY A 20 -17.70 11.91 32.25
N GLU A 21 -16.89 11.85 33.32
CA GLU A 21 -15.45 11.60 33.22
C GLU A 21 -15.16 10.23 32.59
N VAL A 22 -14.22 10.19 31.64
CA VAL A 22 -13.29 9.05 31.43
C VAL A 22 -11.97 9.57 30.85
N ASP A 23 -10.90 9.26 31.59
CA ASP A 23 -9.50 9.11 31.18
C ASP A 23 -8.78 10.25 30.43
N GLU A 24 -8.13 11.12 31.21
CA GLU A 24 -6.87 11.75 30.80
C GLU A 24 -5.74 10.71 30.86
N LEU A 25 -5.11 10.41 29.72
CA LEU A 25 -3.84 9.69 29.65
C LEU A 25 -2.68 10.69 29.49
N PRO A 26 -1.52 10.47 30.14
CA PRO A 26 -0.47 11.47 30.24
C PRO A 26 0.32 11.64 28.94
N ASP A 27 0.72 12.90 28.68
CA ASP A 27 1.71 13.23 27.65
C ASP A 27 3.04 12.50 27.90
N VAL A 28 3.35 11.51 27.06
CA VAL A 28 4.70 10.93 27.00
C VAL A 28 5.58 11.91 26.23
N ALA A 29 6.35 12.70 26.98
CA ALA A 29 7.44 13.48 26.41
C ALA A 29 8.44 12.54 25.72
N VAL A 30 8.67 12.75 24.43
CA VAL A 30 9.70 12.03 23.67
C VAL A 30 10.97 12.88 23.71
N ASP A 31 11.95 12.46 24.51
CA ASP A 31 13.26 13.11 24.59
C ASP A 31 13.96 13.11 23.20
N PRO A 32 14.77 14.14 22.89
CA PRO A 32 15.63 14.13 21.72
C PRO A 32 16.70 13.04 21.83
N PRO A 33 17.24 12.54 20.69
CA PRO A 33 18.24 11.49 20.72
C PRO A 33 19.52 11.94 21.42
N VAL A 34 19.86 11.24 22.51
CA VAL A 34 21.17 11.33 23.16
C VAL A 34 22.23 10.81 22.18
N ILE A 35 23.11 11.70 21.72
CA ILE A 35 24.32 11.33 21.00
C ILE A 35 25.35 10.89 22.05
N GLU A 36 25.49 9.58 22.20
CA GLU A 36 26.52 8.96 23.05
C GLU A 36 27.91 9.37 22.55
N ALA A 37 28.57 10.25 23.31
CA ALA A 37 29.96 10.59 23.10
C ALA A 37 30.85 9.48 23.67
N SER A 38 31.10 8.42 22.89
CA SER A 38 32.23 7.54 23.19
C SER A 38 33.54 8.29 22.96
N SER A 39 34.28 8.46 24.04
CA SER A 39 35.72 8.71 24.02
C SER A 39 36.43 7.66 23.19
N ASP A 40 37.40 8.09 22.37
CA ASP A 40 38.76 7.53 22.42
C ASP A 40 39.71 8.43 21.61
N ILE A 41 40.48 9.25 22.33
CA ILE A 41 41.73 9.83 21.81
C ILE A 41 42.84 8.84 22.15
N ALA A 42 43.35 8.16 21.13
CA ALA A 42 44.61 7.45 21.17
C ALA A 42 45.48 7.94 20.01
N VAL A 43 46.47 8.78 20.35
CA VAL A 43 47.55 9.17 19.44
C VAL A 43 48.64 8.12 19.57
N GLU A 44 48.91 7.36 18.51
CA GLU A 44 50.08 6.49 18.37
C GLU A 44 50.69 6.69 16.97
N PRO A 45 52.01 6.50 16.80
CA PRO A 45 52.75 7.04 15.66
C PRO A 45 52.65 6.18 14.39
N ALA A 46 52.82 6.83 13.24
CA ALA A 46 53.06 6.13 11.98
C ALA A 46 54.41 5.40 12.03
N ALA A 47 54.37 4.07 12.02
CA ALA A 47 55.56 3.24 11.85
C ALA A 47 55.99 3.24 10.37
N ASP A 48 57.29 3.44 10.17
CA ASP A 48 57.97 3.25 8.89
C ASP A 48 57.89 1.77 8.47
N LEU A 49 57.46 1.51 7.22
CA LEU A 49 57.49 0.18 6.62
C LEU A 49 57.73 0.27 5.12
N SER A 50 59.02 0.27 4.75
CA SER A 50 59.60 -0.40 3.58
C SER A 50 58.71 -0.66 2.35
N VAL A 51 59.10 -0.06 1.22
CA VAL A 51 58.78 -0.59 -0.12
C VAL A 51 60.06 -1.03 -0.82
N ASP A 52 60.05 -2.29 -1.25
CA ASP A 52 61.11 -3.01 -1.94
C ASP A 52 61.58 -2.39 -3.26
N GLU A 53 62.76 -2.85 -3.67
CA GLU A 53 63.37 -2.70 -4.98
C GLU A 53 62.49 -3.22 -6.13
N PRO A 54 62.77 -2.79 -7.37
CA PRO A 54 62.69 -3.70 -8.50
C PRO A 54 64.05 -3.90 -9.18
N ALA A 55 64.59 -5.12 -9.03
CA ALA A 55 65.73 -5.60 -9.82
C ALA A 55 65.26 -6.25 -11.14
N VAL A 56 65.89 -5.88 -12.26
CA VAL A 56 65.82 -6.53 -13.59
C VAL A 56 67.17 -6.23 -14.31
N ASP A 57 68.06 -7.13 -14.73
CA ASP A 57 68.02 -8.54 -15.26
C ASP A 57 67.81 -8.65 -16.79
N VAL A 58 68.75 -9.10 -17.63
CA VAL A 58 70.21 -9.33 -17.51
C VAL A 58 70.84 -9.36 -18.94
N GLN A 59 72.01 -9.99 -19.15
CA GLN A 59 72.65 -10.34 -20.44
C GLN A 59 73.59 -9.26 -21.06
N ASN A 60 74.82 -9.55 -21.51
CA ASN A 60 75.53 -10.84 -21.60
C ASN A 60 77.06 -10.67 -21.59
N GLU A 61 77.78 -11.66 -21.07
CA GLU A 61 79.20 -11.95 -21.36
C GLU A 61 79.34 -12.58 -22.78
N PRO A 62 80.54 -12.76 -23.41
CA PRO A 62 81.84 -12.95 -22.75
C PRO A 62 83.13 -12.36 -23.41
N ALA A 63 84.21 -12.44 -22.61
CA ALA A 63 85.61 -12.77 -22.98
C ALA A 63 86.49 -11.85 -23.86
N ALA A 64 87.46 -11.23 -23.17
CA ALA A 64 88.92 -11.26 -23.41
C ALA A 64 89.56 -10.63 -24.66
N THR A 65 90.48 -9.68 -24.42
CA THR A 65 91.97 -9.87 -24.46
C THR A 65 92.65 -8.53 -24.10
N GLU A 66 93.34 -8.45 -22.96
CA GLU A 66 94.80 -8.61 -22.77
C GLU A 66 95.67 -7.36 -23.11
N ALA A 67 96.54 -7.02 -22.14
CA ALA A 67 97.83 -6.33 -22.24
C ALA A 67 97.96 -4.78 -22.29
N ASP A 68 98.77 -4.32 -21.32
CA ASP A 68 99.76 -3.23 -21.34
C ASP A 68 99.38 -1.76 -21.59
N ALA A 69 99.26 -1.01 -20.49
CA ALA A 69 100.28 0.02 -20.13
C ALA A 69 100.24 0.35 -18.61
N PRO A 70 101.37 0.29 -17.88
CA PRO A 70 101.44 0.62 -16.44
C PRO A 70 101.42 2.14 -16.15
N PRO A 71 101.13 2.56 -14.90
CA PRO A 71 100.69 3.92 -14.59
C PRO A 71 101.84 4.92 -14.45
N GLU A 72 101.66 6.13 -15.00
CA GLU A 72 102.51 7.27 -14.70
C GLU A 72 101.94 8.06 -13.51
N ALA A 73 102.84 8.35 -12.58
CA ALA A 73 102.53 8.84 -11.24
C ALA A 73 101.88 10.24 -11.23
N GLU A 74 100.83 10.35 -10.41
CA GLU A 74 100.70 11.40 -9.40
C GLU A 74 101.21 12.79 -9.83
N GLU A 75 100.56 13.41 -10.82
CA GLU A 75 100.42 14.87 -10.82
C GLU A 75 99.78 15.22 -9.47
N ALA A 76 100.55 15.88 -8.59
CA ALA A 76 100.07 16.28 -7.28
C ALA A 76 98.87 17.21 -7.45
N CYS A 77 97.67 16.67 -7.28
CA CYS A 77 96.45 17.43 -7.47
C CYS A 77 96.38 18.51 -6.39
N GLU A 78 96.67 19.75 -6.78
CA GLU A 78 96.66 20.89 -5.87
C GLU A 78 95.19 21.24 -5.57
N PRO A 79 94.69 20.99 -4.34
CA PRO A 79 93.30 21.24 -4.03
C PRO A 79 93.02 22.73 -4.14
N THR A 80 91.99 23.07 -4.92
CA THR A 80 91.55 24.47 -5.02
C THR A 80 91.06 24.98 -3.66
N THR A 81 90.84 26.28 -3.54
CA THR A 81 90.16 26.86 -2.36
C THR A 81 88.83 27.49 -2.76
N CYS A 82 87.93 27.65 -1.79
CA CYS A 82 86.66 28.38 -1.95
C CYS A 82 86.87 29.76 -2.58
N ALA A 83 87.85 30.52 -2.06
CA ALA A 83 88.23 31.81 -2.60
C ALA A 83 88.74 31.74 -4.05
N ALA A 84 89.53 30.72 -4.40
CA ALA A 84 90.02 30.50 -5.78
C ALA A 84 88.89 30.09 -6.76
N LYS A 85 87.84 29.43 -6.28
CA LYS A 85 86.60 29.15 -7.06
C LYS A 85 85.61 30.31 -7.05
N GLY A 86 85.85 31.36 -6.27
CA GLY A 86 84.93 32.49 -6.08
C GLY A 86 83.67 32.15 -5.28
N VAL A 87 83.68 31.05 -4.52
CA VAL A 87 82.55 30.54 -3.73
C VAL A 87 82.65 31.02 -2.27
N GLU A 88 81.53 31.49 -1.73
CA GLU A 88 81.39 32.12 -0.41
C GLU A 88 80.55 31.30 0.58
N CYS A 89 79.91 30.21 0.11
CA CYS A 89 79.07 29.34 0.92
C CYS A 89 78.88 27.97 0.27
N GLY A 90 78.37 27.00 1.05
CA GLY A 90 78.02 25.66 0.57
C GLY A 90 79.23 24.74 0.40
N THR A 91 78.98 23.55 -0.16
CA THR A 91 79.99 22.53 -0.43
C THR A 91 80.29 22.42 -1.92
N VAL A 92 81.58 22.48 -2.28
CA VAL A 92 82.06 22.34 -3.67
C VAL A 92 83.31 21.47 -3.71
N SER A 93 83.46 20.64 -4.75
CA SER A 93 84.62 19.75 -4.85
C SER A 93 85.93 20.54 -4.99
N ASP A 94 86.99 20.03 -4.37
CA ASP A 94 88.35 20.57 -4.45
C ASP A 94 89.02 20.35 -5.82
N GLY A 95 88.44 19.51 -6.67
CA GLY A 95 88.99 19.07 -7.96
C GLY A 95 89.86 17.81 -7.88
N CYS A 96 90.11 17.30 -6.68
CA CYS A 96 91.02 16.20 -6.36
C CYS A 96 90.30 15.01 -5.68
N GLY A 97 88.99 15.11 -5.46
CA GLY A 97 88.14 14.02 -4.95
C GLY A 97 87.63 14.25 -3.53
N ALA A 98 87.90 15.39 -2.91
CA ALA A 98 87.31 15.79 -1.63
C ALA A 98 86.36 17.01 -1.82
N ASP A 99 85.55 17.29 -0.79
CA ASP A 99 84.64 18.43 -0.77
C ASP A 99 85.16 19.54 0.16
N LEU A 100 85.15 20.77 -0.35
CA LEU A 100 85.44 21.99 0.40
C LEU A 100 84.14 22.54 0.98
N SER A 101 84.10 22.76 2.29
CA SER A 101 83.02 23.50 2.94
C SER A 101 83.37 24.98 3.00
N CYS A 102 82.64 25.80 2.25
CA CYS A 102 82.93 27.21 2.02
C CYS A 102 82.17 28.16 2.97
N GLY A 103 81.51 27.62 4.00
CA GLY A 103 80.75 28.39 4.98
C GLY A 103 79.24 28.40 4.71
N THR A 104 78.52 29.12 5.57
CA THR A 104 77.05 29.24 5.54
C THR A 104 76.65 30.71 5.51
N CYS A 105 75.54 31.03 4.86
CA CYS A 105 75.02 32.38 4.80
C CYS A 105 74.31 32.79 6.10
N GLU A 106 74.60 33.99 6.59
CA GLU A 106 73.98 34.55 7.79
C GLU A 106 72.69 35.33 7.47
N GLY A 107 71.86 35.58 8.48
CA GLY A 107 70.70 36.47 8.38
C GLY A 107 69.54 35.98 7.50
N GLY A 108 69.48 34.67 7.19
CA GLY A 108 68.40 34.10 6.37
C GLY A 108 68.67 34.04 4.86
N ALA A 109 69.85 34.46 4.42
CA ALA A 109 70.27 34.23 3.03
C ALA A 109 70.42 32.73 2.74
N ILE A 110 70.13 32.35 1.49
CA ILE A 110 70.31 31.00 0.96
C ILE A 110 71.61 30.96 0.17
N CYS A 111 72.34 29.84 0.25
CA CYS A 111 73.44 29.61 -0.66
C CYS A 111 72.90 29.18 -2.02
N SER A 112 73.02 30.06 -3.02
CA SER A 112 72.62 29.77 -4.40
C SER A 112 73.49 28.66 -5.01
N ALA A 113 73.01 28.02 -6.08
CA ALA A 113 73.78 27.01 -6.83
C ALA A 113 75.11 27.55 -7.41
N ALA A 114 75.29 28.87 -7.47
CA ALA A 114 76.54 29.53 -7.83
C ALA A 114 77.54 29.68 -6.66
N GLY A 115 77.21 29.14 -5.47
CA GLY A 115 78.06 29.24 -4.27
C GLY A 115 78.12 30.65 -3.68
N LYS A 116 77.11 31.50 -3.95
CA LYS A 116 76.99 32.87 -3.43
C LYS A 116 75.80 33.00 -2.49
N CYS A 117 75.96 33.78 -1.43
CA CYS A 117 74.86 34.11 -0.52
C CYS A 117 73.87 35.06 -1.19
N CYS A 118 72.64 34.59 -1.32
CA CYS A 118 71.54 35.31 -1.95
C CYS A 118 70.45 35.55 -0.90
N GLN A 119 69.96 36.78 -0.80
CA GLN A 119 68.84 37.12 0.09
C GLN A 119 67.53 36.87 -0.66
N PRO A 120 66.72 35.87 -0.25
CA PRO A 120 65.46 35.58 -0.94
C PRO A 120 64.50 36.75 -0.83
N LYS A 121 63.90 37.13 -1.95
CA LYS A 121 62.82 38.11 -1.96
C LYS A 121 61.54 37.47 -1.43
N THR A 122 60.65 38.30 -0.88
CA THR A 122 59.27 37.90 -0.62
C THR A 122 58.37 38.24 -1.80
N CYS A 123 57.15 37.67 -1.84
CA CYS A 123 56.10 38.08 -2.78
C CYS A 123 55.85 39.60 -2.76
N GLY A 124 55.94 40.23 -1.59
CA GLY A 124 55.83 41.68 -1.44
C GLY A 124 56.96 42.44 -2.13
N ASP A 125 58.20 41.99 -2.00
CA ASP A 125 59.38 42.60 -2.65
C ASP A 125 59.36 42.44 -4.18
N LEU A 126 58.71 41.38 -4.67
CA LEU A 126 58.48 41.12 -6.10
C LEU A 126 57.26 41.87 -6.66
N GLY A 127 56.40 42.43 -5.80
CA GLY A 127 55.10 42.96 -6.20
C GLY A 127 54.13 41.88 -6.72
N ALA A 128 54.36 40.62 -6.33
CA ALA A 128 53.54 39.47 -6.65
C ALA A 128 52.37 39.37 -5.66
N ALA A 129 51.14 39.48 -6.18
CA ALA A 129 49.90 39.43 -5.40
C ALA A 129 49.17 38.08 -5.48
N CYS A 130 49.65 37.18 -6.34
CA CYS A 130 49.14 35.84 -6.58
C CYS A 130 50.15 35.02 -7.39
N GLY A 131 49.95 33.70 -7.43
CA GLY A 131 50.69 32.77 -8.29
C GLY A 131 52.12 32.51 -7.84
N ASP A 132 52.82 31.70 -8.61
CA ASP A 132 54.19 31.28 -8.32
C ASP A 132 55.22 32.33 -8.78
N ALA A 133 56.16 32.68 -7.91
CA ALA A 133 57.23 33.63 -8.20
C ALA A 133 58.61 33.09 -7.79
N ASP A 134 59.64 33.32 -8.59
CA ASP A 134 61.02 32.99 -8.19
C ASP A 134 61.55 34.05 -7.21
N ASP A 135 62.16 33.59 -6.11
CA ASP A 135 62.70 34.45 -5.04
C ASP A 135 63.98 35.22 -5.45
N GLY A 136 64.53 34.95 -6.63
CA GLY A 136 65.81 35.46 -7.14
C GLY A 136 67.03 34.64 -6.69
N CYS A 137 66.83 33.61 -5.87
CA CYS A 137 67.86 32.72 -5.31
C CYS A 137 67.68 31.25 -5.73
N GLY A 138 66.61 30.93 -6.46
CA GLY A 138 66.32 29.62 -7.04
C GLY A 138 65.24 28.83 -6.29
N GLN A 139 64.44 29.47 -5.42
CA GLN A 139 63.25 28.88 -4.81
C GLN A 139 61.97 29.52 -5.35
N THR A 140 60.91 28.72 -5.44
CA THR A 140 59.58 29.18 -5.86
C THR A 140 58.75 29.55 -4.63
N LEU A 141 58.21 30.76 -4.64
CA LEU A 141 57.28 31.30 -3.66
C LEU A 141 55.85 31.14 -4.17
N ASP A 142 54.97 30.55 -3.36
CA ASP A 142 53.52 30.62 -3.56
C ASP A 142 53.02 31.96 -3.01
N CYS A 143 52.64 32.88 -3.90
CA CYS A 143 52.07 34.18 -3.53
C CYS A 143 50.53 34.16 -3.38
N GLY A 144 49.93 32.97 -3.35
CA GLY A 144 48.52 32.74 -3.10
C GLY A 144 47.62 32.92 -4.32
N THR A 145 46.31 32.93 -4.09
CA THR A 145 45.29 33.12 -5.14
C THR A 145 44.61 34.48 -5.04
N CYS A 146 44.06 34.97 -6.15
CA CYS A 146 43.33 36.24 -6.16
C CYS A 146 42.07 36.21 -5.28
N PRO A 147 41.64 37.35 -4.70
CA PRO A 147 40.54 37.38 -3.72
C PRO A 147 39.15 36.98 -4.25
N LEU A 148 38.95 36.97 -5.57
CA LEU A 148 37.68 36.61 -6.22
C LEU A 148 37.84 35.32 -7.04
N PRO A 149 36.88 34.39 -7.00
CA PRO A 149 37.03 33.05 -7.57
C PRO A 149 37.14 33.01 -9.10
N LYS A 150 36.72 34.08 -9.80
CA LYS A 150 36.89 34.23 -11.27
C LYS A 150 37.90 35.31 -11.68
N GLN A 151 38.76 35.74 -10.75
CA GLN A 151 39.81 36.72 -11.04
C GLN A 151 41.10 36.00 -11.44
N PRO A 152 41.55 36.14 -12.70
CA PRO A 152 42.74 35.43 -13.16
C PRO A 152 44.01 36.06 -12.57
N CYS A 153 44.93 35.20 -12.14
CA CYS A 153 46.30 35.60 -11.86
C CYS A 153 47.09 35.60 -13.16
N VAL A 154 47.59 36.77 -13.58
CA VAL A 154 48.38 36.94 -14.82
C VAL A 154 49.62 37.75 -14.47
N LEU A 155 50.80 37.23 -14.79
CA LEU A 155 52.09 37.86 -14.44
C LEU A 155 52.17 38.26 -12.97
N ASN A 156 51.74 37.34 -12.10
CA ASN A 156 51.69 37.43 -10.64
C ASN A 156 50.88 38.62 -10.10
N LYS A 157 49.91 39.09 -10.90
CA LYS A 157 48.96 40.15 -10.56
C LYS A 157 47.54 39.68 -10.80
N CYS A 158 46.64 40.15 -9.93
CA CYS A 158 45.22 39.91 -10.06
C CYS A 158 44.60 40.89 -11.06
N GLU A 159 44.30 40.38 -12.25
CA GLU A 159 43.73 41.17 -13.35
C GLU A 159 42.24 41.47 -13.13
N ALA A 160 41.58 42.13 -14.09
CA ALA A 160 40.14 42.35 -14.03
C ALA A 160 39.37 41.01 -14.00
N CYS A 161 38.48 40.84 -13.02
CA CYS A 161 37.59 39.69 -12.93
C CYS A 161 36.55 39.73 -14.06
N VAL A 162 36.34 38.60 -14.73
CA VAL A 162 35.34 38.46 -15.81
C VAL A 162 34.06 37.86 -15.23
N PRO A 163 32.97 38.64 -15.13
CA PRO A 163 31.73 38.17 -14.50
C PRO A 163 30.98 37.20 -15.42
N ASP A 164 30.32 36.21 -14.82
CA ASP A 164 29.40 35.34 -15.54
C ASP A 164 28.17 36.10 -16.03
N ASP A 165 27.75 35.78 -17.25
CA ASP A 165 26.44 36.16 -17.77
C ASP A 165 25.40 35.06 -17.53
N CYS A 166 24.14 35.34 -17.85
CA CYS A 166 23.07 34.37 -17.67
C CYS A 166 23.16 33.14 -18.58
N ASN A 167 23.96 33.17 -19.66
CA ASN A 167 24.17 31.99 -20.51
C ASN A 167 25.14 31.01 -19.84
N ALA A 168 26.20 31.54 -19.20
CA ALA A 168 27.15 30.76 -18.41
C ALA A 168 26.52 30.13 -17.16
N LEU A 169 25.46 30.76 -16.62
CA LEU A 169 24.76 30.32 -15.40
C LEU A 169 23.51 29.48 -15.66
N LEU A 170 23.14 29.16 -16.91
CA LEU A 170 21.99 28.27 -17.17
C LEU A 170 22.22 26.89 -16.54
N PRO A 171 21.19 26.25 -15.93
CA PRO A 171 19.76 26.61 -15.98
C PRO A 171 19.26 27.50 -14.80
N LEU A 172 20.12 28.27 -14.14
CA LEU A 172 19.73 29.07 -12.97
C LEU A 172 18.93 30.33 -13.33
N CYS A 173 18.13 30.82 -12.38
CA CYS A 173 17.26 32.00 -12.53
C CYS A 173 17.10 32.81 -11.24
N ASN A 174 16.48 33.98 -11.34
CA ASN A 174 16.54 35.06 -10.35
C ASN A 174 17.97 35.60 -10.18
N TYR A 175 18.29 36.18 -9.02
CA TYR A 175 19.62 36.71 -8.72
C TYR A 175 20.62 35.59 -8.49
N GLN A 176 21.67 35.56 -9.31
CA GLN A 176 22.78 34.61 -9.25
C GLN A 176 24.10 35.36 -9.04
N PRO A 177 25.08 34.80 -8.30
CA PRO A 177 26.39 35.40 -8.13
C PRO A 177 27.19 35.32 -9.44
N ASP A 178 27.88 36.40 -9.81
CA ASP A 178 28.64 36.50 -11.06
C ASP A 178 30.08 35.94 -10.97
N GLY A 179 30.48 35.43 -9.81
CA GLY A 179 31.86 34.99 -9.52
C GLY A 179 32.87 36.13 -9.28
N CYS A 180 32.43 37.39 -9.41
CA CYS A 180 33.23 38.61 -9.23
C CYS A 180 32.69 39.51 -8.10
N GLY A 181 31.80 38.99 -7.26
CA GLY A 181 31.28 39.67 -6.08
C GLY A 181 30.02 40.52 -6.31
N LYS A 182 29.39 40.42 -7.49
CA LYS A 182 28.08 41.04 -7.77
C LYS A 182 27.04 39.95 -8.05
N THR A 183 25.81 40.39 -8.28
CA THR A 183 24.71 39.53 -8.72
C THR A 183 24.17 39.95 -10.07
N VAL A 184 23.82 38.97 -10.89
CA VAL A 184 23.14 39.13 -12.17
C VAL A 184 21.73 38.54 -12.06
N TYR A 185 20.72 39.21 -12.62
CA TYR A 185 19.34 38.72 -12.61
C TYR A 185 19.05 37.93 -13.89
N CYS A 186 18.83 36.62 -13.76
CA CYS A 186 18.59 35.72 -14.87
C CYS A 186 17.13 35.31 -14.98
N SER A 187 16.59 35.38 -16.20
CA SER A 187 15.22 34.99 -16.55
C SER A 187 15.23 33.69 -17.35
N CYS A 188 14.19 32.88 -17.22
CA CYS A 188 14.14 31.59 -17.91
C CYS A 188 13.83 31.71 -19.41
N PRO A 189 14.28 30.74 -20.23
CA PRO A 189 13.92 30.66 -21.64
C PRO A 189 12.40 30.57 -21.84
N SER A 190 11.94 30.97 -23.03
CA SER A 190 10.50 30.98 -23.37
C SER A 190 9.84 29.61 -23.14
N GLY A 191 8.72 29.61 -22.41
CA GLY A 191 7.99 28.39 -22.04
C GLY A 191 8.53 27.67 -20.80
N GLN A 192 9.46 28.28 -20.06
CA GLN A 192 9.91 27.81 -18.74
C GLN A 192 9.55 28.82 -17.66
N THR A 193 9.43 28.34 -16.42
CA THR A 193 9.22 29.15 -15.21
C THR A 193 10.40 28.96 -14.25
N CYS A 194 10.66 29.95 -13.41
CA CYS A 194 11.70 29.86 -12.38
C CYS A 194 11.12 29.17 -11.13
N ASN A 195 11.47 27.92 -10.89
CA ASN A 195 11.10 27.19 -9.68
C ASN A 195 12.34 26.98 -8.80
N ASN A 196 12.28 27.48 -7.56
CA ASN A 196 13.34 27.32 -6.56
C ASN A 196 14.77 27.68 -7.08
N GLY A 197 14.88 28.75 -7.88
CA GLY A 197 16.15 29.22 -8.45
C GLY A 197 16.62 28.49 -9.71
N THR A 198 15.89 27.49 -10.21
CA THR A 198 16.19 26.76 -11.45
C THR A 198 15.06 26.89 -12.47
N CYS A 199 15.41 27.02 -13.75
CA CYS A 199 14.45 27.02 -14.83
C CYS A 199 13.85 25.64 -15.06
N CYS A 200 12.53 25.58 -15.03
CA CYS A 200 11.74 24.36 -15.14
C CYS A 200 10.70 24.55 -16.25
N LYS A 201 10.58 23.57 -17.15
CA LYS A 201 9.55 23.56 -18.20
C LYS A 201 8.27 22.89 -17.65
N PRO A 202 7.16 23.61 -17.47
CA PRO A 202 5.90 23.02 -17.02
C PRO A 202 5.45 21.86 -17.92
N LYS A 203 5.07 20.74 -17.32
CA LYS A 203 4.40 19.65 -18.03
C LYS A 203 3.01 20.07 -18.47
N THR A 204 2.65 19.70 -19.70
CA THR A 204 1.32 19.87 -20.26
C THR A 204 0.47 18.63 -19.98
N CYS A 205 -0.85 18.69 -20.20
CA CYS A 205 -1.70 17.50 -20.10
C CYS A 205 -1.31 16.39 -21.08
N ALA A 206 -0.68 16.72 -22.23
CA ALA A 206 -0.15 15.73 -23.15
C ALA A 206 1.02 14.94 -22.54
N ASP A 207 1.85 15.59 -21.72
CA ASP A 207 2.96 14.94 -20.97
C ASP A 207 2.45 14.10 -19.79
N MET A 208 1.19 14.29 -19.37
CA MET A 208 0.53 13.55 -18.28
C MET A 208 -0.26 12.30 -18.77
N GLY A 209 -0.46 12.16 -20.08
CA GLY A 209 -1.10 10.98 -20.68
C GLY A 209 -2.54 10.76 -20.21
N ASN A 210 -2.78 9.67 -19.49
CA ASN A 210 -4.12 9.30 -19.00
C ASN A 210 -4.50 9.96 -17.65
N ALA A 211 -3.64 10.81 -17.08
CA ALA A 211 -3.91 11.44 -15.80
C ALA A 211 -4.82 12.69 -15.94
N CYS A 212 -5.67 12.91 -14.94
CA CYS A 212 -6.74 13.90 -14.97
C CYS A 212 -7.01 14.58 -13.62
N GLY A 213 -7.86 15.61 -13.66
CA GLY A 213 -8.14 16.47 -12.53
C GLY A 213 -7.05 17.52 -12.34
N THR A 214 -6.86 17.97 -11.10
CA THR A 214 -5.80 18.92 -10.74
C THR A 214 -4.50 18.17 -10.46
N LEU A 215 -3.52 18.31 -11.36
CA LEU A 215 -2.20 17.69 -11.29
C LEU A 215 -1.13 18.76 -11.01
N TYR A 216 0.07 18.36 -10.60
CA TYR A 216 1.22 19.26 -10.50
C TYR A 216 2.03 19.28 -11.79
N ASP A 217 2.40 20.46 -12.28
CA ASP A 217 3.15 20.64 -13.54
C ASP A 217 4.64 20.24 -13.44
N GLY A 218 5.12 19.91 -12.23
CA GLY A 218 6.53 19.63 -11.93
C GLY A 218 7.38 20.88 -11.64
N CYS A 219 6.81 22.08 -11.81
CA CYS A 219 7.46 23.38 -11.63
C CYS A 219 6.75 24.24 -10.55
N GLY A 220 6.04 23.58 -9.63
CA GLY A 220 5.38 24.20 -8.47
C GLY A 220 4.01 24.81 -8.74
N SER A 221 3.47 24.72 -9.96
CA SER A 221 2.10 25.12 -10.28
C SER A 221 1.21 23.89 -10.45
N THR A 222 -0.10 24.12 -10.54
CA THR A 222 -1.05 23.07 -10.90
C THR A 222 -1.56 23.22 -12.32
N ILE A 223 -1.85 22.10 -12.98
CA ILE A 223 -2.46 22.00 -14.30
C ILE A 223 -3.75 21.20 -14.18
N SER A 224 -4.83 21.65 -14.82
CA SER A 224 -6.11 20.96 -14.83
C SER A 224 -6.28 20.19 -16.15
N CYS A 225 -6.41 18.86 -16.07
CA CYS A 225 -6.49 17.99 -17.23
C CYS A 225 -7.83 17.25 -17.26
N GLY A 226 -8.54 17.34 -18.39
CA GLY A 226 -9.80 16.64 -18.64
C GLY A 226 -9.59 15.31 -19.38
N CYS A 227 -10.62 14.45 -19.34
CA CYS A 227 -10.59 13.15 -20.01
C CYS A 227 -11.14 13.20 -21.45
N PRO A 228 -10.81 12.19 -22.29
CA PRO A 228 -11.45 11.99 -23.58
C PRO A 228 -12.98 11.90 -23.49
N TYR A 229 -13.66 12.16 -24.59
CA TYR A 229 -15.13 12.12 -24.63
C TYR A 229 -15.69 10.76 -24.19
N GLY A 230 -16.59 10.78 -23.21
CA GLY A 230 -17.21 9.57 -22.65
C GLY A 230 -16.33 8.80 -21.67
N GLN A 231 -15.33 9.46 -21.08
CA GLN A 231 -14.55 8.96 -19.94
C GLN A 231 -14.64 9.95 -18.77
N ASP A 232 -14.67 9.40 -17.57
CA ASP A 232 -14.74 10.14 -16.32
C ASP A 232 -13.38 10.14 -15.60
N CYS A 233 -13.14 11.16 -14.78
CA CYS A 233 -11.90 11.29 -14.04
C CYS A 233 -12.02 10.64 -12.66
N TYR A 234 -11.48 9.44 -12.51
CA TYR A 234 -11.53 8.66 -11.28
C TYR A 234 -10.14 8.39 -10.73
N GLN A 235 -9.89 8.71 -9.46
CA GLN A 235 -8.58 8.55 -8.80
C GLN A 235 -7.41 9.13 -9.63
N ASN A 236 -7.60 10.33 -10.18
CA ASN A 236 -6.66 11.03 -11.08
C ASN A 236 -6.31 10.30 -12.39
N ALA A 237 -7.07 9.27 -12.79
CA ALA A 237 -6.93 8.60 -14.09
C ALA A 237 -8.25 8.65 -14.89
N CYS A 238 -8.14 8.79 -16.21
CA CYS A 238 -9.30 8.69 -17.07
C CYS A 238 -9.79 7.25 -17.18
N CYS A 239 -11.09 7.07 -16.98
CA CYS A 239 -11.76 5.79 -16.82
C CYS A 239 -12.98 5.76 -17.74
N ALA A 240 -13.19 4.66 -18.48
CA ALA A 240 -14.37 4.48 -19.31
C ALA A 240 -15.46 3.77 -18.49
N PRO A 241 -16.57 4.44 -18.13
CA PRO A 241 -17.62 3.85 -17.30
C PRO A 241 -18.30 2.69 -18.03
N LYS A 242 -18.40 1.54 -17.34
CA LYS A 242 -19.09 0.37 -17.87
C LYS A 242 -20.59 0.62 -17.97
N LYS A 243 -21.20 -0.01 -18.97
CA LYS A 243 -22.64 0.06 -19.28
C LYS A 243 -23.27 -1.30 -19.01
N CYS A 244 -24.60 -1.37 -18.96
CA CYS A 244 -25.30 -2.65 -18.73
C CYS A 244 -24.95 -3.76 -19.74
N SER A 245 -24.47 -3.43 -20.93
CA SER A 245 -23.91 -4.38 -21.90
C SER A 245 -22.72 -5.18 -21.38
N ASP A 246 -21.98 -4.62 -20.42
CA ASP A 246 -20.73 -5.16 -19.88
C ASP A 246 -21.00 -6.06 -18.65
N PHE A 247 -22.26 -6.15 -18.23
CA PHE A 247 -22.73 -6.93 -17.08
C PHE A 247 -23.84 -7.94 -17.49
N PRO A 248 -23.58 -8.88 -18.42
CA PRO A 248 -24.59 -9.80 -18.92
C PRO A 248 -25.22 -10.64 -17.79
N GLY A 249 -26.55 -10.59 -17.69
CA GLY A 249 -27.34 -11.33 -16.70
C GLY A 249 -27.36 -10.73 -15.28
N GLN A 250 -26.73 -9.57 -15.06
CA GLN A 250 -26.75 -8.84 -13.80
C GLN A 250 -27.74 -7.67 -13.84
N CYS A 251 -28.19 -7.21 -12.67
CA CYS A 251 -29.20 -6.18 -12.53
C CYS A 251 -29.14 -5.46 -11.18
N GLY A 252 -29.88 -4.36 -11.05
CA GLY A 252 -29.80 -3.44 -9.93
C GLY A 252 -28.70 -2.40 -10.14
N ASP A 253 -28.21 -1.82 -9.06
CA ASP A 253 -27.12 -0.83 -9.07
C ASP A 253 -25.77 -1.54 -9.19
N LEU A 254 -25.09 -1.39 -10.33
CA LEU A 254 -23.81 -2.02 -10.62
C LEU A 254 -22.71 -0.95 -10.68
N TYR A 255 -21.56 -1.19 -10.04
CA TYR A 255 -20.44 -0.26 -10.09
C TYR A 255 -19.82 -0.21 -11.49
N ASP A 256 -19.77 1.00 -12.07
CA ASP A 256 -19.27 1.22 -13.43
C ASP A 256 -17.74 1.04 -13.57
N GLY A 257 -17.02 1.06 -12.43
CA GLY A 257 -15.56 0.99 -12.35
C GLY A 257 -14.86 2.35 -12.28
N CYS A 258 -15.60 3.45 -12.42
CA CYS A 258 -15.15 4.84 -12.43
C CYS A 258 -15.70 5.67 -11.25
N GLY A 259 -16.30 5.00 -10.25
CA GLY A 259 -16.72 5.59 -8.98
C GLY A 259 -18.23 5.75 -8.82
N ASP A 260 -18.98 5.61 -9.91
CA ASP A 260 -20.44 5.72 -9.93
C ASP A 260 -21.12 4.35 -10.08
N THR A 261 -22.45 4.35 -10.09
CA THR A 261 -23.28 3.16 -10.28
C THR A 261 -24.22 3.32 -11.48
N VAL A 262 -24.25 2.31 -12.34
CA VAL A 262 -25.22 2.18 -13.43
C VAL A 262 -26.36 1.25 -13.00
N TYR A 263 -27.61 1.73 -13.10
CA TYR A 263 -28.79 0.92 -12.83
C TYR A 263 -29.16 0.07 -14.06
N CYS A 264 -29.18 -1.25 -13.89
CA CYS A 264 -29.46 -2.20 -14.97
C CYS A 264 -30.73 -3.03 -14.68
N GLY A 265 -31.66 -3.03 -15.63
CA GLY A 265 -32.89 -3.84 -15.59
C GLY A 265 -32.75 -5.19 -16.30
N CYS A 266 -33.65 -6.12 -15.99
CA CYS A 266 -33.74 -7.43 -16.65
C CYS A 266 -34.61 -7.40 -17.91
N ALA A 267 -34.67 -8.52 -18.64
CA ALA A 267 -35.55 -8.64 -19.79
C ALA A 267 -37.04 -8.61 -19.36
N TYR A 268 -37.93 -8.34 -20.32
CA TYR A 268 -39.37 -8.27 -20.04
C TYR A 268 -39.90 -9.60 -19.48
N GLY A 269 -40.46 -9.57 -18.27
CA GLY A 269 -40.99 -10.74 -17.57
C GLY A 269 -40.01 -11.42 -16.61
N GLU A 270 -38.76 -10.95 -16.53
CA GLU A 270 -37.80 -11.35 -15.50
C GLU A 270 -37.83 -10.41 -14.30
N ALA A 271 -37.46 -10.93 -13.14
CA ALA A 271 -37.24 -10.17 -11.92
C ALA A 271 -35.74 -10.06 -11.62
N CYS A 272 -35.35 -8.96 -10.97
CA CYS A 272 -34.00 -8.82 -10.43
C CYS A 272 -33.95 -9.37 -9.00
N PHE A 273 -33.23 -10.47 -8.78
CA PHE A 273 -33.08 -11.09 -7.47
C PHE A 273 -31.60 -11.31 -7.16
N GLN A 274 -31.14 -10.78 -6.02
CA GLN A 274 -29.74 -10.88 -5.58
C GLN A 274 -28.72 -10.44 -6.65
N GLY A 275 -29.04 -9.37 -7.39
CA GLY A 275 -28.20 -8.81 -8.45
C GLY A 275 -28.18 -9.62 -9.76
N LYS A 276 -29.05 -10.63 -9.91
CA LYS A 276 -29.17 -11.45 -11.12
C LYS A 276 -30.58 -11.44 -11.67
N CYS A 277 -30.68 -11.50 -13.00
CA CYS A 277 -31.96 -11.70 -13.67
C CYS A 277 -32.40 -13.15 -13.57
N CYS A 278 -33.67 -13.35 -13.23
CA CYS A 278 -34.28 -14.66 -13.17
C CYS A 278 -35.75 -14.60 -13.61
N THR A 279 -36.25 -15.70 -14.18
CA THR A 279 -37.66 -15.82 -14.56
C THR A 279 -38.49 -16.36 -13.39
N PRO A 280 -39.49 -15.60 -12.88
CA PRO A 280 -40.37 -16.08 -11.81
C PRO A 280 -41.10 -17.37 -12.17
N LYS A 281 -41.00 -18.39 -11.31
CA LYS A 281 -41.67 -19.68 -11.53
C LYS A 281 -43.19 -19.56 -11.35
N LYS A 282 -43.91 -20.25 -12.24
CA LYS A 282 -45.38 -20.33 -12.21
C LYS A 282 -45.85 -21.51 -11.37
N CYS A 283 -47.11 -21.51 -10.93
CA CYS A 283 -47.70 -22.61 -10.16
C CYS A 283 -47.55 -23.99 -10.83
N THR A 284 -47.50 -24.06 -12.16
CA THR A 284 -47.25 -25.29 -12.93
C THR A 284 -45.87 -25.90 -12.69
N GLU A 285 -44.89 -25.09 -12.28
CA GLU A 285 -43.49 -25.49 -12.00
C GLU A 285 -43.22 -25.65 -10.50
N LEU A 286 -44.18 -25.25 -9.66
CA LEU A 286 -44.16 -25.35 -8.19
C LEU A 286 -45.18 -26.37 -7.65
N SER A 287 -46.00 -26.96 -8.52
CA SER A 287 -46.93 -28.04 -8.18
C SER A 287 -46.15 -29.28 -7.73
N PRO A 288 -46.60 -30.03 -6.69
CA PRO A 288 -47.96 -30.03 -6.10
C PRO A 288 -48.17 -29.10 -4.88
N SER A 289 -47.36 -28.05 -4.70
CA SER A 289 -47.54 -27.10 -3.60
C SER A 289 -48.64 -26.06 -3.87
N CYS A 290 -49.19 -25.48 -2.79
CA CYS A 290 -50.31 -24.53 -2.82
C CYS A 290 -50.20 -23.45 -1.74
N GLY A 291 -51.06 -22.42 -1.83
CA GLY A 291 -51.00 -21.24 -0.99
C GLY A 291 -50.07 -20.17 -1.57
N SER A 292 -49.49 -19.33 -0.71
CA SER A 292 -48.49 -18.33 -1.13
C SER A 292 -47.11 -18.97 -1.19
N LEU A 293 -46.63 -19.25 -2.40
CA LEU A 293 -45.32 -19.86 -2.66
C LEU A 293 -44.32 -18.79 -3.08
N TYR A 294 -43.04 -18.97 -2.80
CA TYR A 294 -41.99 -18.14 -3.40
C TYR A 294 -41.76 -18.55 -4.85
N ASP A 295 -41.70 -17.57 -5.75
CA ASP A 295 -41.46 -17.77 -7.19
C ASP A 295 -39.99 -18.12 -7.54
N GLN A 296 -39.15 -18.24 -6.51
CA GLN A 296 -37.68 -18.45 -6.57
C GLN A 296 -36.90 -17.27 -7.20
N CYS A 297 -37.56 -16.11 -7.30
CA CYS A 297 -37.07 -14.82 -7.78
C CYS A 297 -37.34 -13.66 -6.79
N GLY A 298 -37.59 -13.98 -5.52
CA GLY A 298 -37.87 -13.01 -4.46
C GLY A 298 -39.31 -12.50 -4.40
N GLY A 299 -40.15 -12.86 -5.37
CA GLY A 299 -41.59 -12.61 -5.33
C GLY A 299 -42.37 -13.76 -4.71
N THR A 300 -43.69 -13.61 -4.67
CA THR A 300 -44.62 -14.66 -4.25
C THR A 300 -45.70 -14.85 -5.30
N VAL A 301 -46.09 -16.11 -5.50
CA VAL A 301 -47.15 -16.53 -6.40
C VAL A 301 -48.20 -17.30 -5.60
N SER A 302 -49.47 -16.95 -5.78
CA SER A 302 -50.59 -17.62 -5.10
C SER A 302 -51.09 -18.78 -5.96
N CYS A 303 -51.00 -20.00 -5.44
CA CYS A 303 -51.36 -21.23 -6.14
C CYS A 303 -52.52 -21.94 -5.45
N SER A 304 -53.51 -22.35 -6.23
CA SER A 304 -54.69 -23.11 -5.76
C SER A 304 -54.60 -24.57 -6.18
N CYS A 305 -55.25 -25.45 -5.41
CA CYS A 305 -55.26 -26.88 -5.69
C CYS A 305 -56.18 -27.26 -6.86
N PRO A 306 -55.97 -28.43 -7.47
CA PRO A 306 -56.91 -29.03 -8.42
C PRO A 306 -58.33 -29.18 -7.84
N TYR A 307 -59.31 -29.31 -8.74
CA TYR A 307 -60.72 -29.45 -8.35
C TYR A 307 -60.94 -30.67 -7.43
N GLY A 308 -61.51 -30.43 -6.25
CA GLY A 308 -61.79 -31.47 -5.25
C GLY A 308 -60.70 -31.67 -4.19
N GLU A 309 -59.61 -30.90 -4.25
CA GLU A 309 -58.54 -30.90 -3.24
C GLU A 309 -58.53 -29.59 -2.45
N THR A 310 -58.08 -29.65 -1.19
CA THR A 310 -57.88 -28.49 -0.33
C THR A 310 -56.40 -28.26 -0.07
N CYS A 311 -56.00 -27.01 0.18
CA CYS A 311 -54.62 -26.70 0.53
C CYS A 311 -54.39 -26.91 2.03
N SER A 312 -53.65 -27.94 2.40
CA SER A 312 -53.29 -28.23 3.79
C SER A 312 -51.77 -28.20 3.97
N GLN A 313 -51.31 -27.36 4.90
CA GLN A 313 -49.89 -27.17 5.22
C GLN A 313 -48.98 -26.90 3.98
N GLY A 314 -49.52 -26.19 2.99
CA GLY A 314 -48.80 -25.85 1.74
C GLY A 314 -48.78 -26.97 0.68
N THR A 315 -49.49 -28.08 0.91
CA THR A 315 -49.64 -29.20 -0.04
C THR A 315 -51.10 -29.44 -0.39
N CYS A 316 -51.37 -29.83 -1.63
CA CYS A 316 -52.72 -30.21 -2.03
C CYS A 316 -53.08 -31.58 -1.46
N CYS A 317 -54.22 -31.63 -0.79
CA CYS A 317 -54.71 -32.78 -0.06
C CYS A 317 -56.15 -33.06 -0.46
N LYS A 318 -56.43 -34.30 -0.88
CA LYS A 318 -57.79 -34.75 -1.18
C LYS A 318 -58.47 -35.20 0.12
N PRO A 319 -59.51 -34.51 0.61
CA PRO A 319 -60.17 -34.89 1.86
C PRO A 319 -60.91 -36.21 1.69
N LYS A 320 -60.73 -37.12 2.65
CA LYS A 320 -61.44 -38.41 2.68
C LYS A 320 -62.90 -38.22 3.07
N SER A 321 -63.78 -39.04 2.53
CA SER A 321 -65.17 -39.16 2.97
C SER A 321 -65.31 -40.12 4.15
N CYS A 322 -66.44 -40.06 4.87
CA CYS A 322 -66.75 -41.08 5.90
C CYS A 322 -66.81 -42.51 5.34
N THR A 323 -67.13 -42.69 4.05
CA THR A 323 -67.08 -44.00 3.39
C THR A 323 -65.66 -44.54 3.19
N GLU A 324 -64.66 -43.67 3.06
CA GLU A 324 -63.22 -44.04 3.00
C GLU A 324 -62.60 -44.21 4.40
N MET A 325 -63.30 -43.77 5.46
CA MET A 325 -62.86 -43.88 6.87
C MET A 325 -63.47 -45.08 7.59
N HIS A 326 -64.50 -45.73 7.04
CA HIS A 326 -65.12 -46.93 7.62
C HIS A 326 -64.06 -48.04 7.83
N PRO A 327 -64.02 -48.74 8.98
CA PRO A 327 -65.06 -48.83 10.03
C PRO A 327 -64.96 -47.81 11.18
N LEU A 328 -64.25 -46.69 11.00
CA LEU A 328 -64.14 -45.65 12.03
C LEU A 328 -65.40 -44.76 12.11
N CYS A 329 -65.68 -44.24 13.29
CA CYS A 329 -66.87 -43.43 13.58
C CYS A 329 -66.65 -42.34 14.64
N GLY A 330 -67.62 -41.44 14.75
CA GLY A 330 -67.59 -40.30 15.66
C GLY A 330 -66.81 -39.11 15.07
N PRO A 331 -66.25 -38.22 15.92
CA PRO A 331 -65.46 -37.08 15.46
C PRO A 331 -64.09 -37.55 14.94
N LEU A 332 -63.90 -37.42 13.64
CA LEU A 332 -62.70 -37.78 12.89
C LEU A 332 -62.17 -36.55 12.14
N TYR A 333 -61.03 -36.72 11.45
CA TYR A 333 -60.53 -35.74 10.49
C TYR A 333 -60.38 -36.39 9.11
N ASP A 334 -60.62 -35.62 8.05
CA ASP A 334 -60.57 -36.03 6.64
C ASP A 334 -59.15 -36.36 6.10
N GLY A 335 -58.13 -36.34 6.96
CA GLY A 335 -56.72 -36.46 6.60
C GLY A 335 -56.07 -35.16 6.11
N CYS A 336 -56.86 -34.14 5.81
CA CYS A 336 -56.43 -32.79 5.41
C CYS A 336 -56.61 -31.74 6.52
N GLY A 337 -57.26 -32.10 7.63
CA GLY A 337 -57.51 -31.24 8.79
C GLY A 337 -58.96 -30.74 8.90
N GLY A 338 -59.82 -31.09 7.95
CA GLY A 338 -61.26 -30.83 8.03
C GLY A 338 -61.94 -31.80 9.01
N PRO A 339 -62.85 -31.32 9.88
CA PRO A 339 -63.57 -32.19 10.81
C PRO A 339 -64.63 -33.02 10.08
N LEU A 340 -64.66 -34.31 10.35
CA LEU A 340 -65.71 -35.24 9.94
C LEU A 340 -66.47 -35.73 11.17
N ASN A 341 -67.77 -36.00 11.03
CA ASN A 341 -68.53 -36.73 12.03
C ASN A 341 -69.23 -37.91 11.36
N CYS A 342 -68.68 -39.10 11.54
CA CYS A 342 -69.08 -40.29 10.79
C CYS A 342 -69.98 -41.20 11.62
N GLY A 343 -71.18 -41.48 11.12
CA GLY A 343 -72.09 -42.48 11.68
C GLY A 343 -71.75 -43.89 11.21
N CYS A 344 -72.25 -44.89 11.94
CA CYS A 344 -72.14 -46.30 11.58
C CYS A 344 -73.30 -46.78 10.70
N ALA A 345 -73.22 -48.01 10.20
CA ALA A 345 -74.30 -48.58 9.41
C ALA A 345 -75.55 -48.82 10.28
N TYR A 346 -76.70 -49.02 9.63
CA TYR A 346 -77.96 -49.25 10.34
C TYR A 346 -77.90 -50.49 11.24
N GLY A 347 -78.07 -50.29 12.54
CA GLY A 347 -78.01 -51.34 13.57
C GLY A 347 -76.68 -51.43 14.31
N GLU A 348 -75.67 -50.65 13.93
CA GLU A 348 -74.40 -50.51 14.65
C GLU A 348 -74.40 -49.29 15.57
N VAL A 349 -73.57 -49.32 16.60
CA VAL A 349 -73.28 -48.17 17.47
C VAL A 349 -71.80 -47.81 17.40
N CYS A 350 -71.48 -46.53 17.59
CA CYS A 350 -70.10 -46.08 17.63
C CYS A 350 -69.52 -46.30 19.04
N TYR A 351 -68.58 -47.25 19.17
CA TYR A 351 -67.92 -47.56 20.43
C TYR A 351 -66.40 -47.49 20.25
N GLN A 352 -65.72 -46.70 21.10
CA GLN A 352 -64.27 -46.48 21.02
C GLN A 352 -63.77 -46.08 19.61
N GLN A 353 -64.52 -45.20 18.92
CA GLN A 353 -64.28 -44.75 17.54
C GLN A 353 -64.37 -45.85 16.45
N GLN A 354 -64.88 -47.04 16.78
CA GLN A 354 -65.15 -48.10 15.82
C GLN A 354 -66.65 -48.44 15.77
N CYS A 355 -67.13 -48.75 14.57
CA CYS A 355 -68.48 -49.27 14.40
C CYS A 355 -68.57 -50.69 14.95
N CYS A 356 -69.49 -50.87 15.89
CA CYS A 356 -69.67 -52.09 16.64
C CYS A 356 -71.12 -52.55 16.49
N THR A 357 -71.31 -53.79 16.03
CA THR A 357 -72.63 -54.44 15.99
C THR A 357 -72.92 -55.01 17.39
N PRO A 358 -73.94 -54.53 18.13
CA PRO A 358 -74.27 -55.07 19.44
C PRO A 358 -74.66 -56.55 19.37
N LEU A 359 -74.16 -57.33 20.34
CA LEU A 359 -74.56 -58.71 20.53
C LEU A 359 -76.08 -58.81 20.77
N LYS A 360 -76.68 -59.95 20.46
CA LYS A 360 -78.10 -60.23 20.78
C LYS A 360 -78.21 -61.38 21.75
N CYS A 361 -79.21 -61.30 22.63
CA CYS A 361 -79.50 -62.34 23.62
C CYS A 361 -79.72 -63.72 22.98
N VAL A 362 -80.48 -63.75 21.87
CA VAL A 362 -80.80 -64.98 21.13
C VAL A 362 -79.56 -65.64 20.52
N ASP A 363 -78.66 -64.85 19.93
CA ASP A 363 -77.45 -65.35 19.25
C ASP A 363 -76.43 -65.93 20.24
N ASN A 364 -76.47 -65.48 21.51
CA ASN A 364 -75.59 -65.94 22.59
C ASN A 364 -76.27 -66.95 23.55
N GLY A 365 -77.55 -67.30 23.29
CA GLY A 365 -78.32 -68.21 24.13
C GLY A 365 -78.60 -67.68 25.55
N TRP A 366 -78.68 -66.36 25.72
CA TRP A 366 -79.02 -65.69 26.97
C TRP A 366 -80.54 -65.49 27.06
N ASN A 367 -81.16 -65.85 28.19
CA ASN A 367 -82.61 -65.76 28.41
C ASN A 367 -83.00 -65.10 29.74
N CYS A 368 -82.05 -64.45 30.41
CA CYS A 368 -82.33 -63.55 31.52
C CYS A 368 -81.19 -62.55 31.77
N GLY A 369 -81.49 -61.50 32.52
CA GLY A 369 -80.51 -60.54 33.04
C GLY A 369 -80.10 -59.47 32.03
N THR A 370 -79.08 -58.69 32.41
CA THR A 370 -78.58 -57.54 31.64
C THR A 370 -77.09 -57.68 31.29
N PRO A 371 -76.71 -58.63 30.42
CA PRO A 371 -75.32 -58.77 29.98
C PRO A 371 -74.85 -57.54 29.18
N PRO A 372 -73.54 -57.23 29.16
CA PRO A 372 -72.98 -56.25 28.24
C PRO A 372 -73.25 -56.65 26.78
N ASP A 373 -73.50 -55.66 25.93
CA ASP A 373 -73.75 -55.87 24.50
C ASP A 373 -72.47 -55.99 23.65
N GLY A 374 -71.29 -55.83 24.27
CA GLY A 374 -69.98 -55.83 23.60
C GLY A 374 -69.58 -54.47 23.00
N CYS A 375 -70.50 -53.51 22.94
CA CYS A 375 -70.35 -52.20 22.30
C CYS A 375 -70.59 -51.03 23.27
N GLY A 376 -70.38 -51.25 24.58
CA GLY A 376 -70.49 -50.25 25.64
C GLY A 376 -71.88 -50.06 26.24
N GLY A 377 -72.89 -50.77 25.73
CA GLY A 377 -74.23 -50.82 26.30
C GLY A 377 -74.51 -52.11 27.06
N THR A 378 -75.77 -52.30 27.45
CA THR A 378 -76.27 -53.53 28.06
C THR A 378 -77.52 -54.01 27.32
N LEU A 379 -77.63 -55.33 27.19
CA LEU A 379 -78.83 -55.99 26.69
C LEU A 379 -79.85 -56.14 27.82
N SER A 380 -81.10 -56.41 27.45
CA SER A 380 -82.13 -56.86 28.39
C SER A 380 -82.68 -58.19 27.88
N CYS A 381 -82.20 -59.28 28.46
CA CYS A 381 -82.52 -60.65 28.01
C CYS A 381 -83.72 -61.25 28.74
N GLY A 382 -84.49 -60.45 29.50
CA GLY A 382 -85.68 -60.87 30.23
C GLY A 382 -85.44 -61.28 31.68
N THR A 383 -86.46 -61.85 32.30
CA THR A 383 -86.48 -62.27 33.72
C THR A 383 -86.98 -63.70 33.84
N CYS A 384 -86.41 -64.48 34.76
CA CYS A 384 -86.84 -65.86 34.99
C CYS A 384 -88.24 -65.96 35.61
N SER A 385 -88.99 -66.99 35.22
CA SER A 385 -90.25 -67.37 35.88
C SER A 385 -90.02 -67.76 37.35
N SER A 386 -91.06 -67.66 38.17
CA SER A 386 -90.99 -67.88 39.62
C SER A 386 -90.32 -69.21 40.00
N GLY A 387 -89.29 -69.15 40.84
CA GLY A 387 -88.56 -70.32 41.35
C GLY A 387 -87.22 -70.60 40.66
N LYS A 388 -86.89 -69.91 39.56
CA LYS A 388 -85.56 -69.97 38.91
C LYS A 388 -84.73 -68.73 39.19
N VAL A 389 -83.41 -68.88 39.23
CA VAL A 389 -82.47 -67.75 39.39
C VAL A 389 -81.72 -67.50 38.09
N CYS A 390 -81.39 -66.23 37.84
CA CYS A 390 -80.56 -65.87 36.69
C CYS A 390 -79.08 -66.00 37.06
N ALA A 391 -78.37 -66.91 36.41
CA ALA A 391 -76.93 -67.09 36.58
C ALA A 391 -76.27 -67.24 35.20
N GLN A 392 -75.15 -66.54 34.97
CA GLN A 392 -74.47 -66.52 33.66
C GLN A 392 -75.43 -66.22 32.49
N ASN A 393 -76.41 -65.34 32.73
CA ASN A 393 -77.49 -64.93 31.81
C ASN A 393 -78.41 -66.06 31.33
N LYS A 394 -78.49 -67.16 32.09
CA LYS A 394 -79.40 -68.29 31.88
C LYS A 394 -80.26 -68.57 33.12
N CYS A 395 -81.54 -68.87 32.90
CA CYS A 395 -82.47 -69.29 33.96
C CYS A 395 -82.28 -70.76 34.33
N GLN A 396 -81.75 -71.01 35.51
CA GLN A 396 -81.59 -72.35 36.09
C GLN A 396 -82.54 -72.57 37.26
#